data_AF-A0A817R3G7-F1
#
_entry.id   AF-A0A817R3G7-F1
#
_cell.length_a   1.000
_cell.length_b   1.000
_cell.length_c   1.000
_cell.angle_alpha   90.00
_cell.angle_beta   90.00
_cell.angle_gamma   90.00
#
_symmetry.space_group_name_H-M   'P 1'
#
loop_
_entity.id
_entity.type
_entity.pdbx_description
1 polymer ?
#
loop_
_entity_poly.entity_id
_entity_poly.type
_entity_poly.pdbx_seq_one_letter_code
_entity_poly.pdbx_strand_id
1 'polypeptide(L)' 'MATKYVDIDEEQTHTQRFSDIAEEPCRMLMPIQGYEEKPLVTLEEAVEPIVSYVPD' A
#
# COMPACT_ATOMS: atom_id res chain seq x y z
N MET A 1 -8.03 -31.31 2.46
CA MET A 1 -8.05 -31.86 1.08
C MET A 1 -8.83 -30.90 0.21
N ALA A 2 -8.15 -30.08 -0.59
CA ALA A 2 -8.72 -29.39 -1.75
C ALA A 2 -7.56 -28.85 -2.62
N THR A 3 -7.36 -29.56 -3.73
CA THR A 3 -6.80 -29.15 -5.03
C THR A 3 -5.61 -28.19 -5.07
N LYS A 4 -4.44 -28.84 -5.22
CA LYS A 4 -3.24 -28.39 -5.92
C LYS A 4 -3.62 -27.68 -7.23
N TYR A 5 -3.33 -26.39 -7.35
CA TYR A 5 -3.36 -25.72 -8.66
C TYR A 5 -2.09 -26.07 -9.42
N VAL A 6 -2.32 -26.44 -10.67
CA VAL A 6 -1.38 -27.04 -11.60
C VAL A 6 -0.44 -25.96 -12.12
N ASP A 7 0.84 -26.31 -12.25
CA ASP A 7 1.90 -25.46 -12.78
C ASP A 7 1.51 -24.87 -14.14
N ILE A 8 1.43 -23.53 -14.20
CA ILE A 8 1.45 -22.78 -15.45
C ILE A 8 2.89 -22.33 -15.62
N ASP A 9 3.66 -23.13 -16.34
CA ASP A 9 4.94 -22.73 -16.92
C ASP A 9 4.67 -21.67 -18.00
N GLU A 10 4.60 -20.43 -17.57
CA GLU A 10 5.07 -19.29 -18.37
C GLU A 10 6.04 -18.54 -17.46
N GLU A 11 7.20 -18.16 -17.99
CA GLU A 11 8.16 -17.27 -17.33
C GLU A 11 7.49 -15.91 -17.06
N GLN A 12 6.58 -15.88 -16.09
CA GLN A 12 6.15 -14.69 -15.42
C GLN A 12 7.31 -14.37 -14.51
N THR A 13 8.23 -13.54 -15.00
CA THR A 13 9.04 -12.71 -14.12
C THR A 13 8.05 -11.88 -13.32
N HIS A 14 7.50 -12.47 -12.25
CA HIS A 14 6.85 -11.72 -11.21
C HIS A 14 7.93 -10.78 -10.74
N THR A 15 7.84 -9.53 -11.15
CA THR A 15 8.63 -8.44 -10.58
C THR A 15 8.21 -8.39 -9.13
N GLN A 16 8.85 -9.22 -8.30
CA GLN A 16 8.69 -9.19 -6.86
C GLN A 16 8.96 -7.74 -6.49
N ARG A 17 7.98 -7.09 -5.86
CA ARG A 17 8.21 -5.71 -5.42
C ARG A 17 9.36 -5.77 -4.44
N PHE A 18 10.23 -4.76 -4.42
CA PHE A 18 11.32 -4.73 -3.44
C PHE A 18 10.81 -4.90 -1.99
N SER A 19 9.56 -4.51 -1.72
CA SER A 19 8.87 -4.72 -0.45
C SER A 19 8.52 -6.19 -0.14
N ASP A 20 8.41 -7.05 -1.14
CA ASP A 20 8.08 -8.47 -0.97
C ASP A 20 9.33 -9.30 -0.60
N ILE A 21 10.53 -8.76 -0.83
CA ILE A 21 11.84 -9.41 -0.59
C ILE A 21 12.42 -9.02 0.78
N ALA A 22 12.06 -7.84 1.30
CA ALA A 22 12.56 -7.31 2.57
C ALA A 22 11.47 -7.35 3.64
N GLU A 23 11.85 -7.66 4.89
CA GLU A 23 10.98 -7.33 6.04
C GLU A 23 10.61 -5.85 5.95
N GLU A 24 9.32 -5.54 6.05
CA GLU A 24 8.86 -4.15 6.09
C GLU A 24 9.67 -3.42 7.16
N PRO A 25 10.23 -2.24 6.86
CA PRO A 25 11.01 -1.53 7.85
C PRO A 25 10.10 -1.23 9.04
N CYS A 26 10.30 -1.94 10.16
CA CYS A 26 9.67 -1.69 11.45
C CYS A 26 10.12 -0.35 12.08
N ARG A 27 10.59 0.58 11.25
CA ARG A 27 10.98 1.92 11.65
C ARG A 27 9.72 2.75 11.71
N MET A 28 9.46 3.28 12.89
CA MET A 28 8.45 4.31 13.06
C MET A 28 8.81 5.48 12.15
N LEU A 29 7.98 5.73 11.14
CA LEU A 29 8.14 6.89 10.28
C LEU A 29 7.77 8.13 11.07
N MET A 30 8.51 9.20 10.86
CA MET A 30 8.14 10.50 11.42
C MET A 30 6.80 10.95 10.82
N PRO A 31 6.01 11.73 11.57
CA PRO A 31 4.83 12.38 11.00
C PRO A 31 5.20 13.16 9.73
N ILE A 32 4.25 13.26 8.80
CA ILE A 32 4.42 14.06 7.58
C ILE A 32 4.74 15.49 7.99
N GLN A 33 5.78 16.07 7.39
CA GLN A 33 6.20 17.43 7.70
C GLN A 33 5.03 18.41 7.49
N GLY A 34 4.72 19.22 8.50
CA GLY A 34 3.57 20.13 8.51
C GLY A 34 2.26 19.53 9.03
N TYR A 35 2.27 18.26 9.45
CA TYR A 35 1.13 17.56 10.04
C TYR A 35 1.37 17.11 11.49
N GLU A 36 2.48 17.54 12.11
CA GLU A 36 2.88 17.14 13.46
C GLU A 36 1.83 17.49 14.52
N GLU A 37 1.14 18.62 14.33
CA GLU A 37 0.11 19.13 15.25
C GLU A 37 -1.33 18.92 14.72
N LYS A 38 -1.48 18.21 13.59
CA LYS A 38 -2.80 17.94 13.01
C LYS A 38 -3.52 16.84 13.79
N PRO A 39 -4.84 16.92 13.97
CA PRO A 39 -5.60 15.84 14.58
C PRO A 39 -5.50 14.59 13.70
N LEU A 40 -5.50 13.42 14.34
CA LEU A 40 -5.73 12.17 13.63
C LEU A 40 -7.17 12.16 13.13
N VAL A 41 -7.33 11.85 11.85
CA VAL A 41 -8.61 11.80 11.14
C VAL A 41 -8.84 10.39 10.62
N THR A 42 -10.08 10.07 10.26
CA THR A 42 -10.37 8.80 9.58
C THR A 42 -9.86 8.85 8.13
N LEU A 43 -9.84 7.69 7.47
CA LEU A 43 -9.42 7.62 6.07
C LEU A 43 -10.36 8.42 5.17
N GLU A 44 -11.67 8.37 5.44
CA GLU A 44 -12.72 9.05 4.69
C GLU A 44 -12.53 10.57 4.74
N GLU A 45 -12.26 11.11 5.93
CA GLU A 45 -11.96 12.53 6.14
C GLU A 45 -10.65 12.95 5.45
N ALA A 46 -9.63 12.08 5.44
CA ALA A 46 -8.35 12.37 4.79
C ALA A 46 -8.46 12.45 3.26
N VAL A 47 -9.35 11.67 2.64
CA VAL A 47 -9.50 11.62 1.18
C VAL A 47 -10.56 12.58 0.63
N GLU A 48 -11.49 13.08 1.46
CA GLU A 48 -12.54 14.01 1.04
C GLU A 48 -12.01 15.19 0.19
N PRO A 49 -10.91 15.88 0.55
CA PRO A 49 -10.40 17.00 -0.26
C PRO A 49 -9.93 16.57 -1.66
N ILE A 50 -9.50 15.31 -1.79
CA ILE A 50 -8.91 14.76 -3.01
C ILE A 50 -9.99 14.44 -4.04
N VAL A 51 -11.22 14.13 -3.60
CA VAL A 51 -12.35 13.74 -4.47
C VAL A 51 -12.58 14.78 -5.58
N SER A 52 -12.45 16.07 -5.25
CA SER A 52 -12.63 17.16 -6.22
C SER A 52 -11.63 17.17 -7.39
N TYR A 53 -10.49 16.48 -7.25
CA TYR A 53 -9.44 16.41 -8.27
C TYR A 53 -9.52 15.14 -9.13
N VAL A 54 -10.38 14.17 -8.77
CA VAL A 54 -10.52 12.92 -9.50
C VAL A 54 -11.62 13.10 -10.57
N PRO A 55 -11.29 12.96 -11.86
CA PRO A 55 -12.30 12.96 -12.92
C PRO A 55 -13.17 11.69 -12.86
N ASP A 56 -14.43 11.83 -13.30
CA ASP A 56 -15.42 10.73 -13.38
C ASP A 56 -14.99 9.58 -14.31
#